data_AF-A0A835I756-F1
#
_entry.id   AF-A0A835I756-F1
#
_cell.length_a   1.000
_cell.length_b   1.000
_cell.length_c   1.000
_cell.angle_alpha   90.00
_cell.angle_beta   90.00
_cell.angle_gamma   90.00
#
_symmetry.space_group_name_H-M   'P 1'
#
loop_
_entity.id
_entity.type
_entity.pdbx_description
1 polymer ?
#
loop_
_entity_poly.entity_id
_entity_poly.type
_entity_poly.pdbx_seq_one_letter_code
_entity_poly.pdbx_strand_id
1 'polypeptide(L)'
;MLEENPNLCAYMAPSLNVRQDIAVIGVQKLSEDAVDTALKEWGQPKSKITLSVVHTISGIDIPGLDYQLTKQLGLPLIIKQFMLYHQGCHAGGTILHLAKDLSKNNEAQQDAI
;
A
#
# COMPACT_ATOMS: atom_id res chain seq x y z
N MET A 1 14.04 -13.01 -16.94
CA MET A 1 12.61 -12.94 -16.53
C MET A 1 11.64 -13.38 -17.61
N LEU A 2 11.46 -12.65 -18.72
CA LEU A 2 10.45 -13.03 -19.73
C LEU A 2 10.81 -14.30 -20.50
N GLU A 3 12.09 -14.47 -20.85
CA GLU A 3 12.60 -15.70 -21.50
C GLU A 3 12.44 -16.93 -20.59
N GLU A 4 12.58 -16.75 -19.27
CA GLU A 4 12.41 -17.80 -18.26
C GLU A 4 10.93 -18.12 -17.98
N ASN A 5 10.00 -17.24 -18.41
CA ASN A 5 8.57 -17.34 -18.11
C ASN A 5 7.71 -17.10 -19.36
N PRO A 6 7.78 -17.98 -20.38
CA PRO A 6 7.11 -17.78 -21.67
C PRO A 6 5.58 -17.67 -21.57
N ASN A 7 4.98 -18.28 -20.54
CA ASN A 7 3.54 -18.19 -20.27
C ASN A 7 3.06 -16.78 -19.92
N LEU A 8 3.97 -15.87 -19.54
CA LEU A 8 3.63 -14.45 -19.36
C LEU A 8 3.28 -13.77 -20.68
N CYS A 9 3.84 -14.25 -21.78
CA CYS A 9 3.69 -13.69 -23.13
C CYS A 9 2.65 -14.44 -23.98
N ALA A 10 2.25 -15.64 -23.57
CA ALA A 10 1.26 -16.43 -24.28
C ALA A 10 -0.18 -16.03 -23.91
N TYR A 11 -1.05 -15.91 -24.91
CA TYR A 11 -2.45 -15.55 -24.72
C TYR A 11 -3.19 -16.62 -23.89
N MET A 12 -3.83 -16.19 -22.80
CA MET A 12 -4.60 -17.04 -21.87
C MET A 12 -3.82 -18.23 -21.25
N ALA A 13 -2.48 -18.23 -21.33
CA ALA A 13 -1.68 -19.26 -20.69
C ALA A 13 -1.65 -19.05 -19.16
N PRO A 14 -1.64 -20.15 -18.37
CA PRO A 14 -1.60 -20.06 -16.91
C PRO A 14 -0.30 -19.41 -16.47
N SER A 15 -0.42 -18.24 -15.83
CA SER A 15 0.71 -17.41 -15.43
C SER A 15 0.50 -16.69 -14.09
N LEU A 16 -0.55 -17.04 -13.34
CA LEU A 16 -0.94 -16.34 -12.11
C LEU A 16 0.18 -16.30 -11.06
N ASN A 17 0.77 -17.46 -10.71
CA ASN A 17 1.80 -17.53 -9.67
C ASN A 17 3.01 -16.65 -9.99
N VAL A 18 3.52 -16.74 -11.22
CA VAL A 18 4.65 -15.92 -11.67
C VAL A 18 4.30 -14.43 -11.63
N ARG A 19 3.11 -14.05 -12.10
CA ARG A 19 2.65 -12.65 -12.05
C ARG A 19 2.51 -12.15 -10.61
N GLN A 20 2.04 -13.01 -9.71
CA GLN A 20 1.87 -12.71 -8.30
C GLN A 20 3.23 -12.49 -7.62
N ASP A 21 4.19 -13.39 -7.83
CA ASP A 21 5.55 -13.28 -7.26
C ASP A 21 6.25 -11.99 -7.73
N ILE A 22 6.08 -11.63 -9.00
CA ILE A 22 6.60 -10.38 -9.56
C ILE A 22 5.87 -9.18 -8.98
N ALA A 23 4.53 -9.21 -8.92
CA ALA A 23 3.71 -8.08 -8.51
C ALA A 23 3.92 -7.72 -7.04
N VAL A 24 3.97 -8.70 -6.13
CA VAL A 24 4.14 -8.43 -4.69
C VAL A 24 5.44 -7.66 -4.44
N ILE A 25 6.55 -8.14 -5.00
CA ILE A 25 7.86 -7.52 -4.82
C ILE A 25 7.93 -6.17 -5.56
N GLY A 26 7.41 -6.11 -6.80
CA GLY A 26 7.45 -4.91 -7.63
C GLY A 26 6.64 -3.76 -7.06
N VAL A 27 5.40 -4.03 -6.61
CA VAL A 27 4.52 -3.01 -6.03
C VAL A 27 5.07 -2.52 -4.70
N GLN A 28 5.65 -3.42 -3.88
CA GLN A 28 6.26 -3.03 -2.61
C GLN A 28 7.39 -2.02 -2.82
N LYS A 29 8.38 -2.34 -3.67
CA LYS A 29 9.52 -1.46 -3.96
C LYS A 29 9.08 -0.10 -4.53
N LEU A 30 8.15 -0.12 -5.48
CA LEU A 30 7.61 1.11 -6.07
C LEU A 30 6.93 1.99 -5.00
N SER A 31 6.21 1.36 -4.09
CA SER A 31 5.50 2.06 -3.01
C SER A 31 6.48 2.62 -1.98
N GLU A 32 7.56 1.90 -1.64
CA GLU A 32 8.63 2.38 -0.76
C GLU A 32 9.26 3.66 -1.30
N ASP A 33 9.66 3.67 -2.58
CA ASP A 33 10.26 4.85 -3.23
C ASP A 33 9.30 6.06 -3.25
N ALA A 34 8.02 5.80 -3.54
CA ALA A 34 7.00 6.84 -3.57
C ALA A 34 6.75 7.44 -2.18
N VAL A 35 6.66 6.59 -1.15
CA VAL A 35 6.45 7.04 0.24
C VAL A 35 7.69 7.80 0.74
N ASP A 36 8.90 7.33 0.47
CA ASP A 36 10.12 8.04 0.86
C ASP A 36 10.20 9.43 0.22
N THR A 37 9.75 9.57 -1.03
CA THR A 37 9.67 10.87 -1.70
C THR A 37 8.65 11.78 -1.02
N ALA A 38 7.45 11.26 -0.74
CA ALA A 38 6.39 12.01 -0.05
C ALA A 38 6.77 12.42 1.38
N LEU A 39 7.48 11.56 2.12
CA LEU A 39 7.96 11.86 3.47
C LEU A 39 9.07 12.92 3.47
N LYS A 40 9.95 12.91 2.47
CA LYS A 40 10.95 13.97 2.27
C LYS A 40 10.29 15.32 1.99
N GLU A 41 9.24 15.34 1.17
CA GLU A 41 8.46 16.55 0.90
C GLU A 41 7.71 17.04 2.15
N TRP A 42 7.13 16.13 2.92
CA TRP A 42 6.37 16.48 4.13
C TRP A 42 7.25 17.04 5.26
N GLY A 43 8.49 16.54 5.41
CA GLY A 43 9.51 17.09 6.33
C GLY A 43 9.23 16.93 7.83
N GLN A 44 8.14 16.25 8.21
CA GLN A 44 7.80 15.97 9.61
C GLN A 44 8.35 14.60 10.07
N PRO A 45 8.49 14.37 11.39
CA PRO A 45 8.93 13.08 11.88
C PRO A 45 7.92 11.97 11.57
N LYS A 46 8.43 10.81 11.14
CA LYS A 46 7.63 9.61 10.83
C LYS A 46 6.71 9.17 11.98
N SER A 47 7.05 9.47 13.23
CA SER A 47 6.24 9.18 14.42
C SER A 47 4.89 9.89 14.46
N LYS A 48 4.71 10.97 13.68
CA LYS A 48 3.42 11.67 13.56
C LYS A 48 2.43 10.98 12.61
N ILE A 49 2.85 9.96 11.90
CA ILE A 49 1.96 9.17 11.05
C ILE A 49 1.12 8.28 11.97
N THR A 50 -0.18 8.49 11.97
CA THR A 50 -1.14 7.78 12.82
C THR A 50 -1.97 6.74 12.05
N LEU A 51 -2.01 6.88 10.74
CA LEU A 51 -2.89 6.15 9.83
C LEU A 51 -2.14 5.81 8.54
N SER A 52 -2.32 4.59 8.04
CA SER A 52 -1.90 4.16 6.72
C SER A 52 -3.11 3.59 5.96
N VAL A 53 -3.35 4.12 4.76
CA VAL A 53 -4.37 3.61 3.83
C VAL A 53 -3.68 3.28 2.52
N VAL A 54 -3.68 2.01 2.15
CA VAL A 54 -2.97 1.50 0.98
C VAL A 54 -3.94 0.78 0.07
N HIS A 55 -3.74 0.92 -1.23
CA HIS A 55 -4.51 0.23 -2.24
C HIS A 55 -3.59 -0.40 -3.28
N THR A 56 -3.88 -1.64 -3.64
CA THR A 56 -3.34 -2.28 -4.85
C THR A 56 -4.40 -3.12 -5.55
N ILE A 57 -4.36 -3.10 -6.88
CA ILE A 57 -5.11 -4.04 -7.73
C ILE A 57 -4.28 -5.28 -8.06
N SER A 58 -2.96 -5.18 -7.98
CA SER A 58 -2.01 -6.21 -8.42
C SER A 58 -1.26 -6.78 -7.23
N GLY A 59 -1.38 -8.10 -7.06
CA GLY A 59 -0.70 -8.84 -6.00
C GLY A 59 -1.45 -8.78 -4.67
N ILE A 60 -2.14 -9.87 -4.30
CA ILE A 60 -2.61 -10.06 -2.91
C ILE A 60 -1.54 -10.78 -2.12
N ASP A 61 -1.18 -10.26 -0.97
CA ASP A 61 -0.31 -10.96 -0.02
C ASP A 61 -0.87 -10.81 1.40
N ILE A 62 -0.59 -11.77 2.26
CA ILE A 62 -0.97 -11.73 3.68
C ILE A 62 0.26 -12.18 4.49
N PRO A 63 0.93 -11.27 5.22
CA PRO A 63 0.58 -9.87 5.50
C PRO A 63 0.60 -8.95 4.28
N GLY A 64 -0.27 -7.94 4.28
CA GLY A 64 -0.46 -7.06 3.13
C GLY A 64 0.63 -6.00 2.94
N LEU A 65 0.48 -5.25 1.85
CA LEU A 65 1.41 -4.16 1.49
C LEU A 65 1.43 -3.05 2.55
N ASP A 66 0.29 -2.79 3.19
CA ASP A 66 0.16 -1.88 4.33
C ASP A 66 1.11 -2.26 5.48
N TYR A 67 1.16 -3.55 5.83
CA TYR A 67 2.05 -4.06 6.85
C TYR A 67 3.52 -4.01 6.41
N GLN A 68 3.80 -4.44 5.18
CA GLN A 68 5.15 -4.44 4.62
C GLN A 68 5.74 -3.02 4.61
N LEU A 69 4.99 -2.01 4.16
CA LEU A 69 5.41 -0.61 4.17
C LEU A 69 5.63 -0.07 5.59
N THR A 70 4.69 -0.36 6.51
CA THR A 70 4.81 0.06 7.91
C THR A 70 6.11 -0.48 8.53
N LYS A 71 6.44 -1.74 8.27
CA LYS A 71 7.67 -2.39 8.75
C LYS A 71 8.93 -1.76 8.16
N GLN A 72 8.95 -1.53 6.84
CA GLN A 72 10.13 -0.99 6.14
C GLN A 72 10.41 0.47 6.51
N LEU A 73 9.36 1.26 6.69
CA LEU A 73 9.47 2.66 7.08
C LEU A 73 9.80 2.86 8.56
N GLY A 74 9.81 1.79 9.36
CA GLY A 74 10.04 1.83 10.80
C GLY A 74 8.92 2.55 11.56
N LEU A 75 7.68 2.49 11.04
CA LEU A 75 6.55 3.12 11.67
C LEU A 75 6.11 2.32 12.91
N PRO A 76 5.53 2.98 13.93
CA PRO A 76 4.98 2.28 15.07
C PRO A 76 3.90 1.28 14.63
N LEU A 77 3.98 0.03 15.08
CA LEU A 77 2.97 -1.00 14.77
C LEU A 77 1.58 -0.70 15.36
N ILE A 78 1.45 0.36 16.16
CA ILE A 78 0.18 0.84 16.74
C ILE A 78 -0.65 1.69 15.76
N ILE A 79 -0.10 2.07 14.59
CA ILE A 79 -0.85 2.86 13.61
C ILE A 79 -2.02 2.05 13.04
N LYS A 80 -3.13 2.74 12.77
CA LYS A 80 -4.30 2.12 12.12
C LYS A 80 -3.94 1.86 10.65
N GLN A 81 -4.09 0.62 10.18
CA GLN A 81 -3.74 0.21 8.83
C GLN A 81 -4.98 -0.27 8.09
N PHE A 82 -5.16 0.20 6.85
CA PHE A 82 -6.27 -0.16 5.99
C PHE A 82 -5.73 -0.55 4.62
N MET A 83 -5.94 -1.81 4.25
CA MET A 83 -5.56 -2.33 2.95
C MET A 83 -6.79 -2.59 2.08
N LEU A 84 -6.82 -1.97 0.90
CA LEU A 84 -7.88 -2.13 -0.08
C LEU A 84 -7.36 -2.91 -1.28
N TYR A 85 -7.72 -4.18 -1.36
CA TYR A 85 -7.40 -5.05 -2.50
C TYR A 85 -8.46 -4.99 -3.60
N HIS A 86 -8.03 -5.23 -4.83
CA HIS A 86 -8.91 -5.45 -5.99
C HIS A 86 -9.90 -4.32 -6.29
N GLN A 87 -9.61 -3.11 -5.82
CA GLN A 87 -10.35 -1.93 -6.26
C GLN A 87 -9.83 -1.50 -7.64
N GLY A 88 -10.74 -1.10 -8.52
CA GLY A 88 -10.39 -0.64 -9.86
C GLY A 88 -9.83 0.79 -9.85
N CYS A 89 -9.77 1.41 -11.02
CA CYS A 89 -9.18 2.75 -11.21
C CYS A 89 -9.78 3.85 -10.31
N HIS A 90 -11.00 3.68 -9.80
CA HIS A 90 -11.64 4.64 -8.89
C HIS A 90 -11.02 4.67 -7.48
N ALA A 91 -10.16 3.68 -7.16
CA ALA A 91 -9.65 3.48 -5.82
C ALA A 91 -8.86 4.68 -5.28
N GLY A 92 -8.22 5.46 -6.17
CA GLY A 92 -7.54 6.70 -5.78
C GLY A 92 -8.48 7.69 -5.09
N GLY A 93 -9.70 7.85 -5.60
CA GLY A 93 -10.72 8.67 -4.94
C GLY A 93 -11.22 8.03 -3.64
N THR A 94 -11.41 6.72 -3.65
CA THR A 94 -11.85 5.95 -2.47
C THR A 94 -10.88 6.07 -1.30
N ILE A 95 -9.57 5.91 -1.54
CA ILE A 95 -8.56 5.96 -0.47
C ILE A 95 -8.45 7.37 0.12
N LEU A 96 -8.59 8.41 -0.71
CA LEU A 96 -8.59 9.80 -0.23
C LEU A 96 -9.84 10.13 0.57
N HIS A 97 -11.01 9.64 0.12
CA HIS A 97 -12.26 9.80 0.87
C HIS A 97 -12.17 9.10 2.24
N LEU A 98 -11.68 7.86 2.25
CA LEU A 98 -11.47 7.10 3.48
C LEU A 98 -10.46 7.79 4.40
N ALA A 99 -9.32 8.24 3.87
CA ALA A 99 -8.30 8.94 4.64
C ALA A 99 -8.85 10.24 5.27
N LYS A 100 -9.67 11.01 4.53
CA LYS A 100 -10.33 12.21 5.03
C LYS A 100 -11.24 11.93 6.21
N ASP A 101 -12.06 10.88 6.14
CA ASP A 101 -13.02 10.58 7.20
C ASP A 101 -12.28 10.05 8.44
N LEU A 102 -11.25 9.24 8.24
CA LEU A 102 -10.42 8.72 9.33
C LEU A 102 -9.57 9.80 10.01
N SER A 103 -9.03 10.76 9.27
CA SER A 103 -8.21 11.84 9.86
C SER A 103 -9.06 12.73 10.78
N LYS A 104 -10.25 13.13 10.32
CA LYS A 104 -11.18 13.98 11.10
C LYS A 104 -11.69 13.30 12.36
N ASN A 105 -12.01 12.02 12.27
CA ASN A 105 -12.55 11.28 13.41
C ASN A 105 -11.49 11.00 14.47
N ASN A 106 -10.21 10.85 14.10
CA ASN A 106 -9.13 10.71 15.07
C ASN A 106 -8.85 12.02 15.83
N GLU A 107 -8.97 13.19 15.18
CA GLU A 107 -8.84 14.49 15.84
C GLU A 107 -9.90 14.67 16.95
N ALA A 108 -11.15 14.33 16.65
CA ALA A 108 -12.25 14.37 17.63
C ALA A 108 -12.04 13.42 18.83
N GLN A 109 -11.30 12.32 18.67
CA GLN A 109 -10.96 11.42 19.77
C GLN A 109 -9.77 11.94 20.61
N GLN A 110 -8.90 12.76 20.04
CA GLN A 110 -7.75 13.35 20.72
C GLN A 110 -8.16 14.57 21.59
N ASP A 111 -9.16 15.34 21.15
CA ASP A 111 -9.70 16.51 21.87
C ASP A 111 -10.72 16.14 22.98
N ALA A 112 -11.10 14.86 23.07
CA ALA A 112 -12.04 14.35 24.07
C ALA A 112 -11.37 13.73 25.31
N ILE A 113 -10.03 13.88 25.45
CA ILE A 113 -9.22 13.39 26.57
C ILE A 113 -8.51 14.56 27.25
#